data_AF-A0A068EQA7-F1
#
_entry.id   AF-A0A068EQA7-F1
#
_cell.length_a   1.000
_cell.length_b   1.000
_cell.length_c   1.000
_cell.angle_alpha   90.00
_cell.angle_beta   90.00
_cell.angle_gamma   90.00
#
_symmetry.space_group_name_H-M   'P 1'
#
loop_
_entity.id
_entity.type
_entity.pdbx_description
1 polymer ?
#
loop_
_entity_poly.entity_id
_entity_poly.type
_entity_poly.pdbx_seq_one_letter_code
_entity_poly.pdbx_strand_id
1 'polypeptide(L)'
;MKFFLFCFFCLFLLVLLLGLILLIDFSKENSFEDKGCSFECGFQPFSGSGFPFSMQFFIISLMFLLFDVEILLVCFYPMFSVFSFYLFYYSWWVILMVFFATIYEWFKGVLSWV
;
A
#
# COMPACT_ATOMS: atom_id res chain seq x y z
N MET A 1 -14.02 51.13 -24.18
CA MET A 1 -14.47 49.81 -24.65
C MET A 1 -13.80 48.62 -23.95
N LYS A 2 -12.45 48.56 -23.84
CA LYS A 2 -11.74 47.45 -23.17
C LYS A 2 -12.15 47.22 -21.70
N PHE A 3 -12.33 48.29 -20.92
CA PHE A 3 -12.78 48.20 -19.52
C PHE A 3 -14.20 47.64 -19.38
N PHE A 4 -15.10 48.01 -20.29
CA PHE A 4 -16.48 47.50 -20.29
C PHE A 4 -16.52 46.00 -20.64
N LEU A 5 -15.73 45.58 -21.64
CA LEU A 5 -15.53 44.17 -21.98
C LEU A 5 -14.98 43.35 -20.81
N PHE A 6 -14.02 43.91 -20.05
CA PHE A 6 -13.48 43.28 -18.85
C PHE A 6 -14.56 43.09 -17.77
N CYS A 7 -15.40 44.10 -17.54
CA CYS A 7 -16.49 44.02 -16.57
C CYS A 7 -17.55 42.95 -16.94
N PHE A 8 -17.90 42.85 -18.23
CA PHE A 8 -18.78 41.79 -18.74
C PHE A 8 -18.18 40.39 -18.56
N PHE A 9 -16.87 40.23 -18.80
CA PHE A 9 -16.18 38.97 -18.60
C PHE A 9 -16.15 38.54 -17.13
N CYS A 10 -15.93 39.48 -16.19
CA CYS A 10 -15.99 39.21 -14.76
C CYS A 10 -17.40 38.80 -14.30
N LEU A 11 -18.45 39.47 -14.80
CA LEU A 11 -19.83 39.10 -14.51
C LEU A 11 -20.19 37.71 -15.04
N PHE A 12 -19.75 37.38 -16.26
CA PHE A 12 -19.95 36.06 -16.84
C PHE A 12 -19.30 34.95 -16.01
N LEU A 13 -18.05 35.15 -15.58
CA LEU A 13 -17.36 34.21 -14.70
C LEU A 13 -18.07 34.04 -13.35
N LEU A 14 -18.60 35.12 -12.78
CA LEU A 14 -19.28 35.07 -11.49
C LEU A 14 -20.60 34.29 -11.57
N VAL A 15 -21.37 34.50 -12.64
CA VAL A 15 -22.60 33.72 -12.91
C VAL A 15 -22.27 32.24 -13.12
N LEU A 16 -21.19 31.94 -13.85
CA LEU A 16 -20.75 30.57 -14.11
C LEU A 16 -20.34 29.86 -12.80
N LEU A 17 -19.61 30.56 -11.93
CA LEU A 17 -19.22 30.05 -10.61
C LEU A 17 -20.45 29.74 -9.74
N LEU A 18 -21.42 30.66 -9.68
CA LEU A 18 -22.67 30.46 -8.94
C LEU A 18 -23.47 29.26 -9.48
N GLY A 19 -23.54 29.12 -10.81
CA GLY A 19 -24.19 27.96 -11.44
C GLY A 19 -23.53 26.63 -11.07
N LEU A 20 -22.20 26.58 -11.01
CA LEU A 20 -21.48 25.37 -10.59
C LEU A 20 -21.72 25.00 -9.13
N ILE A 21 -21.77 25.98 -8.22
CA ILE A 21 -22.04 25.75 -6.80
C ILE A 21 -23.44 25.13 -6.61
N LEU A 22 -24.45 25.68 -7.29
CA LEU A 22 -25.82 25.16 -7.22
C LEU A 22 -25.95 23.73 -7.75
N LEU A 23 -25.18 23.37 -8.79
CA LEU A 23 -25.16 22.00 -9.33
C LEU A 23 -24.53 21.00 -8.34
N ILE A 24 -23.51 21.42 -7.58
CA ILE A 24 -22.87 20.58 -6.57
C ILE A 24 -23.83 20.31 -5.41
N ASP A 25 -24.54 21.33 -4.93
CA ASP A 25 -25.49 21.16 -3.82
C ASP A 25 -26.66 20.25 -4.20
N PHE A 26 -27.18 20.35 -5.43
CA PHE A 26 -28.24 19.47 -5.92
C PHE A 26 -27.80 18.00 -6.00
N SER A 27 -26.51 17.74 -6.21
CA SER A 27 -25.98 16.37 -6.21
C SER A 27 -25.93 15.73 -4.82
N LYS A 28 -25.94 16.56 -3.76
CA LYS A 28 -25.74 16.13 -2.37
C LYS A 28 -27.03 15.68 -1.70
N GLU A 29 -28.20 16.22 -2.08
CA GLU A 29 -29.49 15.84 -1.49
C GLU A 29 -29.90 14.38 -1.77
N ASN A 30 -29.32 13.73 -2.78
CA ASN A 30 -29.54 12.31 -3.09
C ASN A 30 -28.54 11.35 -2.41
N SER A 31 -27.77 11.82 -1.42
CA SER A 31 -27.03 10.94 -0.54
C SER A 31 -28.01 10.31 0.46
N PHE A 32 -28.68 9.24 0.04
CA PHE A 32 -29.36 8.34 0.97
C PHE A 32 -28.38 7.96 2.08
N GLU A 33 -28.81 8.02 3.34
CA GLU A 33 -27.97 7.77 4.52
C GLU A 33 -27.24 6.41 4.41
N ASP A 34 -27.87 5.42 3.78
CA ASP A 34 -27.31 4.10 3.50
C ASP A 34 -26.09 4.10 2.56
N LYS A 35 -25.92 5.13 1.71
CA LYS A 35 -24.73 5.26 0.84
C LYS A 35 -23.48 5.65 1.63
N GLY A 36 -23.65 6.25 2.81
CA GLY A 36 -22.54 6.63 3.69
C GLY A 36 -22.12 5.52 4.66
N CYS A 37 -22.90 4.44 4.77
CA CYS A 37 -22.65 3.34 5.68
C CYS A 37 -21.83 2.22 5.01
N SER A 38 -21.04 1.50 5.80
CA SER A 38 -20.34 0.30 5.36
C SER A 38 -21.35 -0.78 4.93
N PHE A 39 -21.12 -1.41 3.78
CA PHE A 39 -21.97 -2.48 3.29
C PHE A 39 -21.74 -3.77 4.09
N GLU A 40 -22.65 -4.07 5.02
CA GLU A 40 -22.65 -5.32 5.79
C GLU A 40 -23.91 -6.16 5.49
N CYS A 41 -24.18 -6.42 4.22
CA CYS A 41 -25.31 -7.28 3.79
C CYS A 41 -26.68 -6.85 4.36
N GLY A 42 -26.91 -5.55 4.56
CA GLY A 42 -28.15 -5.00 5.11
C GLY A 42 -28.21 -4.92 6.64
N PHE A 43 -27.14 -5.30 7.35
CA PHE A 43 -27.02 -5.10 8.79
C PHE A 43 -26.33 -3.77 9.11
N GLN A 44 -26.62 -3.21 10.29
CA GLN A 44 -25.85 -2.11 10.83
C GLN A 44 -24.46 -2.61 11.23
N PRO A 45 -23.40 -1.80 11.04
CA PRO A 45 -22.06 -2.21 11.39
C PRO A 45 -21.99 -2.67 12.84
N PHE A 46 -21.61 -3.93 13.07
CA PHE A 46 -21.55 -4.52 14.42
C PHE A 46 -20.46 -3.87 15.31
N SER A 47 -19.68 -2.96 14.74
CA SER A 47 -18.24 -2.94 14.96
C SER A 47 -17.65 -1.62 14.41
N GLY A 48 -16.99 -0.81 15.24
CA GLY A 48 -16.32 0.41 14.80
C GLY A 48 -15.05 0.15 13.95
N SER A 49 -14.57 1.14 13.20
CA SER A 49 -13.33 1.03 12.42
C SER A 49 -12.10 0.87 13.35
N GLY A 50 -11.69 -0.36 13.62
CA GLY A 50 -10.54 -0.63 14.50
C GLY A 50 -10.44 -2.05 15.03
N PHE A 51 -10.96 -3.04 14.30
CA PHE A 51 -10.89 -4.43 14.74
C PHE A 51 -9.44 -4.91 14.78
N PRO A 52 -9.10 -5.77 15.77
CA PRO A 52 -7.77 -6.36 15.83
C PRO A 52 -7.48 -7.08 14.53
N PHE A 53 -6.49 -6.57 13.81
CA PHE A 53 -6.01 -7.16 12.58
C PHE A 53 -5.42 -8.53 12.88
N SER A 54 -5.65 -9.50 11.98
CA SER A 54 -5.13 -10.85 12.17
C SER A 54 -3.60 -10.83 12.14
N MET A 55 -2.99 -11.27 13.24
CA MET A 55 -1.53 -11.33 13.41
C MET A 55 -0.81 -12.16 12.34
N GLN A 56 -1.52 -13.08 11.69
CA GLN A 56 -0.99 -13.92 10.62
C GLN A 56 -0.48 -13.08 9.44
N PHE A 57 -1.25 -12.08 8.98
CA PHE A 57 -0.82 -11.21 7.88
C PHE A 57 0.37 -10.33 8.27
N PHE A 58 0.47 -9.93 9.53
CA PHE A 58 1.62 -9.19 10.03
C PHE A 58 2.91 -10.02 9.95
N ILE A 59 2.85 -11.29 10.38
CA ILE A 59 4.00 -12.20 10.33
C ILE A 59 4.44 -12.46 8.88
N ILE A 60 3.49 -12.65 7.96
CA ILE A 60 3.80 -12.83 6.54
C ILE A 60 4.48 -11.57 5.96
N SER A 61 3.99 -10.38 6.29
CA SER A 61 4.60 -9.12 5.85
C SER A 61 6.01 -8.93 6.41
N LEU A 62 6.25 -9.31 7.66
CA LEU A 62 7.57 -9.26 8.29
C LEU A 62 8.54 -10.23 7.61
N MET A 63 8.09 -11.46 7.33
CA MET A 63 8.90 -12.47 6.63
C MET A 63 9.22 -12.06 5.20
N PHE A 64 8.26 -11.46 4.48
CA PHE A 64 8.52 -10.92 3.15
C PHE A 64 9.65 -9.87 3.17
N LEU A 65 9.63 -8.97 4.16
CA LEU A 65 10.66 -7.95 4.31
C LEU A 65 12.04 -8.55 4.63
N LEU A 66 12.10 -9.59 5.46
CA LEU A 66 13.35 -10.30 5.75
C LEU A 66 13.89 -11.02 4.51
N PHE A 67 13.03 -11.73 3.77
CA PHE A 67 13.42 -12.41 2.53
C PHE A 67 13.93 -11.45 1.45
N ASP A 68 13.37 -10.23 1.35
CA ASP A 68 13.87 -9.23 0.41
C ASP A 68 15.32 -8.84 0.71
N VAL A 69 15.68 -8.71 1.99
CA VAL A 69 17.07 -8.47 2.42
C VAL A 69 17.98 -9.67 2.15
N GLU A 70 17.49 -10.89 2.36
CA GLU A 70 18.25 -12.12 2.05
C GLU A 70 18.54 -12.27 0.55
N ILE A 71 17.59 -11.91 -0.31
CA ILE A 71 17.79 -11.90 -1.77
C ILE A 71 18.88 -10.90 -2.15
N LEU A 72 18.92 -9.71 -1.53
CA LEU A 72 20.02 -8.76 -1.75
C LEU A 72 21.37 -9.37 -1.36
N LEU A 73 21.45 -10.03 -0.21
CA LEU A 73 22.68 -10.70 0.23
C LEU A 73 23.13 -11.77 -0.77
N VAL A 74 22.22 -12.63 -1.22
CA VAL A 74 22.53 -13.69 -2.20
C VAL A 74 22.92 -13.11 -3.57
N CYS A 75 22.35 -11.97 -3.98
CA CYS A 75 22.64 -11.35 -5.28
C CYS A 75 24.00 -10.63 -5.29
N PHE A 76 24.32 -9.86 -4.25
CA PHE A 76 25.53 -9.04 -4.23
C PHE A 76 26.81 -9.83 -3.90
N TYR A 77 26.74 -10.83 -3.02
CA TYR A 77 27.96 -11.52 -2.55
C TYR A 77 28.72 -12.31 -3.64
N PRO A 78 28.04 -13.03 -4.57
CA PRO A 78 28.71 -13.69 -5.69
C PRO A 78 29.45 -12.73 -6.61
N MET A 79 29.03 -11.47 -6.71
CA MET A 79 29.74 -10.47 -7.53
C MET A 79 31.15 -10.19 -6.98
N PHE A 80 31.36 -10.28 -5.66
CA PHE A 80 32.66 -10.10 -5.04
C PHE A 80 33.56 -11.35 -5.10
N SER A 81 33.00 -12.50 -5.46
CA SER A 81 33.71 -13.78 -5.49
C SER A 81 34.82 -13.85 -6.55
N VAL A 82 34.76 -12.99 -7.58
CA VAL A 82 35.71 -12.96 -8.70
C VAL A 82 37.08 -12.38 -8.30
N PHE A 83 37.14 -11.61 -7.21
CA PHE A 83 38.35 -10.87 -6.84
C PHE A 83 39.39 -11.70 -6.06
N SER A 84 38.97 -12.75 -5.33
CA SER A 84 39.91 -13.64 -4.63
C SER A 84 39.27 -14.97 -4.23
N PHE A 85 40.09 -16.02 -4.10
CA PHE A 85 39.67 -17.33 -3.57
C PHE A 85 39.08 -17.24 -2.16
N TYR A 86 39.58 -16.33 -1.32
CA TYR A 86 39.03 -16.10 0.01
C TYR A 86 37.61 -15.53 -0.07
N LEU A 87 37.38 -14.51 -0.90
CA LEU A 87 36.04 -13.93 -1.10
C LEU A 87 35.05 -14.94 -1.71
N PHE A 88 35.51 -15.81 -2.61
CA PHE A 88 34.70 -16.91 -3.12
C PHE A 88 34.23 -17.84 -2.00
N TYR A 89 35.13 -18.27 -1.12
CA TYR A 89 34.78 -19.12 0.02
C TYR A 89 33.76 -18.44 0.95
N TYR A 90 33.99 -17.17 1.32
CA TYR A 90 33.04 -16.41 2.14
C TYR A 90 31.67 -16.23 1.47
N SER A 91 31.63 -15.99 0.16
CA SER A 91 30.36 -15.88 -0.58
C SER A 91 29.53 -17.15 -0.50
N TRP A 92 30.19 -18.31 -0.57
CA TRP A 92 29.53 -19.60 -0.47
C TRP A 92 28.97 -19.86 0.93
N TRP A 93 29.70 -19.44 1.98
CA TRP A 93 29.21 -19.52 3.35
C TRP A 93 27.97 -18.69 3.59
N VAL A 94 27.91 -17.47 3.06
CA VAL A 94 26.73 -16.60 3.20
C VAL A 94 25.51 -17.26 2.55
N ILE A 95 25.65 -17.81 1.34
CA ILE A 95 24.56 -18.50 0.64
C ILE A 95 24.08 -19.73 1.44
N LEU A 96 25.01 -20.53 1.97
CA LEU A 96 24.65 -21.68 2.80
C LEU A 96 23.92 -21.27 4.07
N MET A 97 24.35 -20.20 4.74
CA MET A 97 23.69 -19.68 5.94
C MET A 97 22.25 -19.25 5.66
N VAL A 98 22.02 -18.50 4.57
CA VAL A 98 20.67 -18.11 4.13
C VAL A 98 19.82 -19.35 3.85
N PHE A 99 20.36 -20.33 3.13
CA PHE A 99 19.65 -21.58 2.83
C PHE A 99 19.23 -22.35 4.09
N PHE A 100 20.11 -22.48 5.08
CA PHE A 100 19.78 -23.12 6.35
C PHE A 100 18.75 -22.32 7.16
N ALA A 101 18.81 -20.99 7.13
CA ALA A 101 17.83 -20.12 7.77
C ALA A 101 16.42 -20.35 7.20
N THR A 102 16.28 -20.38 5.86
CA THR A 102 15.00 -20.64 5.20
C THR A 102 14.45 -22.04 5.54
N ILE A 103 15.31 -23.06 5.58
CA ILE A 103 14.92 -24.42 5.99
C ILE A 103 14.40 -24.42 7.44
N TYR A 104 15.09 -23.73 8.35
CA TYR A 104 14.68 -23.62 9.74
C TYR A 104 13.30 -22.97 9.89
N GLU A 105 13.03 -21.89 9.14
CA GLU A 105 11.74 -21.22 9.11
C GLU A 105 10.62 -22.12 8.60
N TRP A 106 10.91 -22.93 7.58
CA TRP A 106 9.98 -23.91 7.06
C TRP A 106 9.65 -24.98 8.12
N PHE A 107 10.65 -25.52 8.82
CA PHE A 107 10.41 -26.47 9.91
C PHE A 107 9.64 -25.88 11.08
N LYS A 108 9.76 -24.57 11.30
CA LYS A 108 8.96 -23.85 12.30
C LYS A 108 7.51 -23.64 11.90
N GLY A 109 7.13 -23.94 10.66
CA GLY A 109 5.76 -23.77 10.17
C GLY A 109 5.34 -22.31 10.05
N VAL A 110 6.29 -21.36 10.09
CA VAL A 110 5.95 -19.93 9.98
C VAL A 110 5.38 -19.59 8.59
N LEU A 111 5.74 -20.39 7.58
CA LEU A 111 5.21 -20.29 6.22
C LEU A 111 3.87 -21.00 6.02
N SER A 112 3.40 -21.82 6.96
CA SER A 112 2.11 -22.51 6.79
C SER A 112 0.95 -21.58 7.07
N TRP A 113 0.05 -21.45 6.10
CA TRP A 113 -1.18 -20.71 6.23
C TRP A 113 -2.27 -21.66 6.78
N VAL A 114 -2.31 -21.79 8.11
CA VAL A 114 -3.37 -22.49 8.85
C VAL A 114 -3.82 -21.63 10.02
#